data_AF-A0A964DC14-F1
#
_entry.id   AF-A0A964DC14-F1
#
_cell.length_a   1.000
_cell.length_b   1.000
_cell.length_c   1.000
_cell.angle_alpha   90.00
_cell.angle_beta   90.00
_cell.angle_gamma   90.00
#
_symmetry.space_group_name_H-M   'P 1'
#
loop_
_entity.id
_entity.type
_entity.pdbx_description
1 polymer ?
#
loop_
_entity_poly.entity_id
_entity_poly.type
_entity_poly.pdbx_seq_one_letter_code
_entity_poly.pdbx_strand_id
1 'polypeptide(L)'
;MAKVNATGSPGVFESKSIGDLEERVLQTLHLADRRGYGLTLSNISKMLFHGAMDEDAVSCELDSMQSVSHSFGIYCLKGSESLLPVTREKLLCNEMIAKKYEALAKDFVSEYASFSPFIRFIAIAGSMASGGFSEDDDIDFNIIVEKGCKYTVYLSGILLSIKYSIRHRKKPLARKSATPFLSKLICINVIWEDWESLPFWRQDKYMAYELLNQKPVFGLRFYRTVIQSNQWLETYFPQIYDTHEIPARITPVPTSLAGRLMRLFYSNRTASSFGEMVCRKVSYVLWRIVQFSRRNNPDALARVRLVNEMQKPYSLFGDRV
;
A
#
# COMPACT_ATOMS: atom_id res chain seq x y z
N MET A 1 -6.09 -52.96 -16.93
CA MET A 1 -5.00 -52.97 -15.93
C MET A 1 -4.18 -51.71 -16.19
N ALA A 2 -4.09 -50.68 -15.36
CA ALA A 2 -4.10 -50.60 -13.91
C ALA A 2 -5.05 -49.50 -13.39
N LYS A 3 -5.65 -49.76 -12.23
CA LYS A 3 -6.39 -48.78 -11.41
C LYS A 3 -5.36 -48.02 -10.56
N VAL A 4 -5.38 -46.68 -10.59
CA VAL A 4 -4.72 -45.86 -9.58
C VAL A 4 -5.81 -45.27 -8.70
N ASN A 5 -5.83 -45.75 -7.46
CA ASN A 5 -6.66 -45.23 -6.38
C ASN A 5 -6.16 -43.83 -6.00
N ALA A 6 -7.04 -42.84 -6.07
CA ALA A 6 -6.83 -41.52 -5.46
C ALA A 6 -7.98 -41.25 -4.49
N THR A 7 -7.99 -41.96 -3.36
CA THR A 7 -8.75 -41.59 -2.17
C THR A 7 -7.82 -40.81 -1.24
N GLY A 8 -7.65 -39.52 -1.53
CA GLY A 8 -7.11 -38.56 -0.59
C GLY A 8 -8.27 -37.81 0.04
N SER A 9 -8.67 -38.19 1.24
CA SER A 9 -9.64 -37.45 2.04
C SER A 9 -9.17 -35.99 2.18
N PRO A 10 -10.06 -34.99 2.05
CA PRO A 10 -9.71 -33.62 2.39
C PRO A 10 -9.36 -33.59 3.88
N GLY A 11 -8.11 -33.20 4.16
CA GLY A 11 -7.61 -33.00 5.51
C GLY A 11 -8.58 -32.12 6.28
N VAL A 12 -9.05 -32.65 7.40
CA VAL A 12 -9.75 -31.91 8.44
C VAL A 12 -8.90 -30.68 8.75
N PHE A 13 -9.44 -29.49 8.49
CA PHE A 13 -8.86 -28.24 8.98
C PHE A 13 -8.91 -28.31 10.51
N GLU A 14 -7.81 -28.71 11.13
CA GLU A 14 -7.58 -28.51 12.55
C GLU A 14 -7.78 -27.02 12.84
N SER A 15 -8.76 -26.71 13.68
CA SER A 15 -8.96 -25.39 14.25
C SER A 15 -7.70 -25.03 15.05
N LYS A 16 -6.76 -24.32 14.43
CA LYS A 16 -5.68 -23.66 15.16
C LYS A 16 -6.32 -22.83 16.27
N SER A 17 -5.97 -23.11 17.52
CA SER A 17 -6.36 -22.27 18.63
C SER A 17 -5.94 -20.85 18.27
N ILE A 18 -6.90 -19.93 18.25
CA ILE A 18 -6.64 -18.50 18.19
C ILE A 18 -5.56 -18.24 19.25
N GLY A 19 -4.36 -17.83 18.82
CA GLY A 19 -3.25 -17.60 19.74
C GLY A 19 -3.68 -16.69 20.88
N ASP A 20 -3.03 -16.83 22.04
CA ASP A 20 -3.30 -16.00 23.21
C ASP A 20 -3.27 -14.51 22.83
N LEU A 21 -4.04 -13.68 23.54
CA LEU A 21 -4.19 -12.26 23.20
C LEU A 21 -2.84 -11.55 23.16
N GLU A 22 -1.94 -11.92 24.09
CA GLU A 22 -0.54 -11.50 24.11
C GLU A 22 0.15 -11.72 22.75
N GLU A 23 0.07 -12.94 22.19
CA GLU A 23 0.72 -13.28 20.92
C GLU A 23 0.15 -12.45 19.77
N ARG A 24 -1.18 -12.26 19.74
CA ARG A 24 -1.84 -11.47 18.70
C ARG A 24 -1.40 -10.01 18.75
N VAL A 25 -1.26 -9.42 19.94
CA VAL A 25 -0.73 -8.07 20.13
C VAL A 25 0.72 -8.00 19.67
N LEU A 26 1.58 -8.93 20.08
CA LEU A 26 2.99 -8.96 19.70
C LEU A 26 3.20 -9.10 18.19
N GLN A 27 2.40 -9.94 17.53
CA GLN A 27 2.47 -10.09 16.08
C GLN A 27 2.01 -8.82 15.35
N THR A 28 0.97 -8.15 15.87
CA THR A 28 0.48 -6.87 15.33
C THR A 28 1.55 -5.78 15.45
N LEU A 29 2.18 -5.65 16.63
CA LEU A 29 3.26 -4.69 16.87
C LEU A 29 4.50 -4.99 16.02
N HIS A 30 4.86 -6.27 15.81
CA HIS A 30 5.94 -6.65 14.89
C HIS A 30 5.70 -6.18 13.44
N LEU A 31 4.45 -6.19 12.98
CA LEU A 31 4.11 -5.73 11.64
C LEU A 31 4.27 -4.21 11.50
N ALA A 32 3.87 -3.46 12.53
CA ALA A 32 4.06 -2.00 12.60
C ALA A 32 5.53 -1.61 12.78
N ASP A 33 6.27 -2.31 13.64
CA ASP A 33 7.68 -2.09 13.90
C ASP A 33 8.52 -2.27 12.62
N ARG A 34 8.25 -3.30 11.83
CA ARG A 34 8.87 -3.50 10.51
C ARG A 34 8.64 -2.31 9.56
N ARG A 35 7.55 -1.57 9.74
CA ARG A 35 7.24 -0.34 8.97
C ARG A 35 7.80 0.93 9.61
N GLY A 36 8.37 0.83 10.81
CA GLY A 36 9.03 1.91 11.52
C GLY A 36 8.05 2.88 12.20
N TYR A 37 6.94 2.39 12.74
CA TYR A 37 6.02 3.19 13.55
C TYR A 37 5.38 2.38 14.69
N GLY A 38 4.96 3.09 15.75
CA GLY A 38 4.16 2.52 16.84
C GLY A 38 2.66 2.66 16.60
N LEU A 39 1.84 1.95 17.37
CA LEU A 39 0.38 1.94 17.21
C LEU A 39 -0.32 2.60 18.39
N THR A 40 -1.45 3.25 18.13
CA THR A 40 -2.39 3.63 19.19
C THR A 40 -3.22 2.42 19.63
N LEU A 41 -3.81 2.48 20.82
CA LEU A 41 -4.72 1.43 21.31
C LEU A 41 -5.82 1.10 20.28
N SER A 42 -6.48 2.13 19.75
CA SER A 42 -7.53 1.96 18.73
C SER A 42 -7.04 1.27 17.46
N ASN A 43 -5.82 1.58 17.00
CA ASN A 43 -5.24 0.89 15.84
C ASN A 43 -4.89 -0.56 16.17
N ILE A 44 -4.34 -0.86 17.36
CA ILE A 44 -4.07 -2.24 17.78
C ILE A 44 -5.37 -3.04 17.81
N SER A 45 -6.40 -2.52 18.46
CA SER A 45 -7.72 -3.14 18.56
C SER A 45 -8.32 -3.46 17.18
N LYS A 46 -8.33 -2.49 16.26
CA LYS A 46 -8.89 -2.67 14.91
C LYS A 46 -8.06 -3.57 14.02
N MET A 47 -6.74 -3.50 14.16
CA MET A 47 -5.79 -4.20 13.28
C MET A 47 -5.18 -5.44 13.92
N LEU A 48 -5.80 -5.93 14.99
CA LEU A 48 -5.29 -7.06 15.76
C LEU A 48 -5.21 -8.30 14.87
N PHE A 49 -4.07 -8.99 14.98
CA PHE A 49 -3.82 -10.26 14.31
C PHE A 49 -4.89 -11.29 14.71
N HIS A 50 -5.40 -12.05 13.75
CA HIS A 50 -6.52 -12.98 13.91
C HIS A 50 -7.87 -12.33 14.30
N GLY A 51 -8.08 -11.04 14.03
CA GLY A 51 -9.38 -10.38 14.16
C GLY A 51 -9.39 -9.25 15.15
N ALA A 52 -10.21 -8.23 14.89
CA ALA A 52 -10.37 -7.09 15.77
C ALA A 52 -10.97 -7.49 17.13
N MET A 53 -10.65 -6.71 18.17
CA MET A 53 -11.21 -6.88 19.52
C MET A 53 -11.54 -5.54 20.15
N ASP A 54 -12.34 -5.56 21.20
CA ASP A 54 -12.67 -4.36 21.96
C ASP A 54 -11.42 -3.70 22.57
N GLU A 55 -11.40 -2.36 22.62
CA GLU A 55 -10.27 -1.59 23.12
C GLU A 55 -10.00 -1.86 24.61
N ASP A 56 -11.02 -2.11 25.43
CA ASP A 56 -10.85 -2.36 26.87
C ASP A 56 -10.13 -3.70 27.09
N ALA A 57 -10.52 -4.75 26.37
CA ALA A 57 -9.88 -6.06 26.45
C ALA A 57 -8.39 -5.99 26.05
N VAL A 58 -8.08 -5.25 24.98
CA VAL A 58 -6.71 -5.06 24.51
C VAL A 58 -5.90 -4.20 25.50
N SER A 59 -6.51 -3.18 26.10
CA SER A 59 -5.86 -2.33 27.09
C SER A 59 -5.47 -3.12 28.35
N CYS A 60 -6.39 -3.95 28.88
CA CYS A 60 -6.11 -4.78 30.05
C CYS A 60 -4.94 -5.74 29.81
N GLU A 61 -4.85 -6.33 28.61
CA GLU A 61 -3.72 -7.18 28.23
C GLU A 61 -2.41 -6.38 28.21
N LEU A 62 -2.40 -5.26 27.49
CA LEU A 62 -1.23 -4.40 27.31
C LEU A 62 -0.62 -3.91 28.62
N ASP A 63 -1.45 -3.62 29.62
CA ASP A 63 -1.01 -3.16 30.95
C ASP A 63 -0.15 -4.21 31.69
N SER A 64 -0.31 -5.49 31.35
CA SER A 64 0.43 -6.60 31.96
C SER A 64 1.68 -7.02 31.17
N MET A 65 1.81 -6.58 29.91
CA MET A 65 2.85 -7.03 28.98
C MET A 65 4.21 -6.35 29.22
N GLN A 66 5.20 -7.10 29.71
CA GLN A 66 6.57 -6.60 29.90
C GLN A 66 7.37 -6.44 28.60
N SER A 67 6.89 -7.04 27.52
CA SER A 67 7.49 -7.06 26.17
C SER A 67 7.08 -5.86 25.31
N VAL A 68 6.20 -5.00 25.83
CA VAL A 68 5.67 -3.81 25.15
C VAL A 68 6.11 -2.55 25.91
N SER A 69 6.56 -1.55 25.16
CA SER A 69 6.86 -0.21 25.68
C SER A 69 5.81 0.77 25.17
N HIS A 70 5.34 1.67 26.03
CA HIS A 70 4.31 2.65 25.65
C HIS A 70 4.58 4.05 26.21
N SER A 71 4.12 5.06 25.48
CA SER A 71 4.15 6.47 25.91
C SER A 71 3.15 7.27 25.11
N PHE A 72 2.46 8.23 25.75
CA PHE A 72 1.47 9.11 25.10
C PHE A 72 0.36 8.35 24.34
N GLY A 73 -0.08 7.19 24.85
CA GLY A 73 -1.10 6.35 24.21
C GLY A 73 -0.64 5.63 22.94
N ILE A 74 0.69 5.56 22.71
CA ILE A 74 1.33 4.85 21.61
C ILE A 74 2.13 3.69 22.19
N TYR A 75 2.05 2.54 21.54
CA TYR A 75 2.68 1.28 21.94
C TYR A 75 3.65 0.81 20.84
N CYS A 76 4.74 0.19 21.26
CA CYS A 76 5.74 -0.43 20.41
C CYS A 76 6.35 -1.64 21.12
N LEU A 77 7.10 -2.47 20.38
CA LEU A 77 7.88 -3.53 21.01
C LEU A 77 8.98 -2.93 21.89
N LYS A 78 9.31 -3.60 22.98
CA LYS A 78 10.47 -3.25 23.80
C LYS A 78 11.76 -3.31 22.97
N GLY A 79 12.60 -2.29 23.07
CA GLY A 79 13.77 -2.08 22.21
C GLY A 79 13.50 -1.17 21.00
N SER A 80 12.23 -0.87 20.70
CA SER A 80 11.82 0.02 19.61
C SER A 80 11.29 1.36 20.09
N GLU A 81 11.66 1.80 21.31
CA GLU A 81 11.14 3.01 21.96
C GLU A 81 11.43 4.28 21.15
N SER A 82 12.46 4.26 20.30
CA SER A 82 12.76 5.35 19.36
C SER A 82 11.60 5.68 18.40
N LEU A 83 10.67 4.74 18.18
CA LEU A 83 9.49 4.93 17.34
C LEU A 83 8.41 5.77 18.01
N LEU A 84 8.34 5.79 19.34
CA LEU A 84 7.29 6.49 20.10
C LEU A 84 7.27 8.01 19.82
N PRO A 85 8.37 8.77 19.99
CA PRO A 85 8.37 10.20 19.70
C PRO A 85 8.11 10.52 18.22
N VAL A 86 8.65 9.70 17.30
CA VAL A 86 8.45 9.87 15.85
C VAL A 86 6.98 9.67 15.46
N THR A 87 6.36 8.64 16.01
CA THR A 87 4.93 8.35 15.77
C THR A 87 4.06 9.44 16.37
N ARG A 88 4.40 9.93 17.57
CA ARG A 88 3.67 11.02 18.23
C ARG A 88 3.72 12.31 17.42
N GLU A 89 4.89 12.71 16.94
CA GLU A 89 5.05 13.91 16.11
C GLU A 89 4.13 13.85 14.89
N LYS A 90 4.15 12.71 14.20
CA LYS A 90 3.27 12.42 13.08
C LYS A 90 1.79 12.51 13.45
N LEU A 91 1.37 11.87 14.55
CA LEU A 91 -0.02 11.91 15.04
C LEU A 91 -0.49 13.33 15.36
N LEU A 92 0.35 14.17 15.98
CA LEU A 92 0.01 15.57 16.29
C LEU A 92 -0.14 16.44 15.05
N CYS A 93 0.61 16.16 13.98
CA CYS A 93 0.47 16.87 12.72
C CYS A 93 -0.83 16.49 11.97
N ASN A 94 -1.46 15.35 12.27
CA ASN A 94 -2.36 14.71 11.30
C ASN A 94 -3.69 15.42 11.03
N GLU A 95 -4.39 16.05 11.98
CA GLU A 95 -5.83 16.25 11.73
C GLU A 95 -6.16 17.22 10.59
N MET A 96 -5.59 18.43 10.56
CA MET A 96 -5.85 19.38 9.48
C MET A 96 -5.00 19.10 8.24
N ILE A 97 -3.75 18.67 8.44
CA ILE A 97 -2.80 18.38 7.36
C ILE A 97 -3.27 17.14 6.60
N ALA A 98 -3.57 16.03 7.28
CA ALA A 98 -4.00 14.81 6.60
C ALA A 98 -5.31 15.04 5.84
N LYS A 99 -6.30 15.77 6.38
CA LYS A 99 -7.52 16.12 5.65
C LYS A 99 -7.23 16.88 4.35
N LYS A 100 -6.34 17.87 4.41
CA LYS A 100 -5.91 18.65 3.23
C LYS A 100 -5.24 17.76 2.17
N TYR A 101 -4.30 16.91 2.58
CA TYR A 101 -3.58 16.05 1.64
C TYR A 101 -4.40 14.84 1.18
N GLU A 102 -5.39 14.40 1.94
CA GLU A 102 -6.37 13.41 1.50
C GLU A 102 -7.30 13.99 0.43
N ALA A 103 -7.72 15.25 0.55
CA ALA A 103 -8.45 15.94 -0.51
C ALA A 103 -7.60 16.02 -1.79
N LEU A 104 -6.32 16.40 -1.66
CA LEU A 104 -5.37 16.40 -2.78
C LEU A 104 -5.19 15.01 -3.40
N ALA A 105 -5.12 13.97 -2.58
CA ALA A 105 -5.03 12.59 -3.04
C ALA A 105 -6.27 12.20 -3.86
N LYS A 106 -7.47 12.59 -3.42
CA LYS A 106 -8.73 12.36 -4.14
C LYS A 106 -8.77 13.12 -5.47
N ASP A 107 -8.29 14.36 -5.52
CA ASP A 107 -8.18 15.13 -6.77
C ASP A 107 -7.23 14.46 -7.76
N PHE A 108 -6.05 14.03 -7.29
CA PHE A 108 -5.09 13.28 -8.10
C PHE A 108 -5.72 11.99 -8.65
N VAL A 109 -6.37 11.21 -7.79
CA VAL A 109 -7.03 9.95 -8.17
C VAL A 109 -8.12 10.17 -9.21
N SER A 110 -8.96 11.21 -9.03
CA SER A 110 -10.02 11.57 -9.97
C SER A 110 -9.45 11.92 -11.34
N GLU A 111 -8.43 12.79 -11.38
CA GLU A 111 -7.78 13.16 -12.63
C GLU A 111 -7.12 11.93 -13.29
N TYR A 112 -6.39 11.14 -12.51
CA TYR A 112 -5.66 9.97 -12.98
C TYR A 112 -6.57 8.91 -13.60
N ALA A 113 -7.64 8.54 -12.89
CA ALA A 113 -8.62 7.58 -13.38
C ALA A 113 -9.39 8.13 -14.60
N SER A 114 -9.55 9.45 -14.73
CA SER A 114 -10.23 10.04 -15.88
C SER A 114 -9.45 9.88 -17.19
N PHE A 115 -8.12 9.96 -17.17
CA PHE A 115 -7.33 9.81 -18.39
C PHE A 115 -6.70 8.43 -18.53
N SER A 116 -6.58 7.63 -17.47
CA SER A 116 -5.98 6.30 -17.52
C SER A 116 -7.06 5.21 -17.40
N PRO A 117 -7.68 4.79 -18.52
CA PRO A 117 -8.84 3.90 -18.52
C PRO A 117 -8.52 2.46 -18.09
N PHE A 118 -7.24 2.13 -17.89
CA PHE A 118 -6.76 0.80 -17.52
C PHE A 118 -6.66 0.60 -16.01
N ILE A 119 -6.85 1.66 -15.22
CA ILE A 119 -6.86 1.57 -13.77
C ILE A 119 -8.15 0.89 -13.32
N ARG A 120 -8.02 -0.19 -12.54
CA ARG A 120 -9.15 -0.88 -11.93
C ARG A 120 -9.39 -0.46 -10.48
N PHE A 121 -8.31 -0.10 -9.77
CA PHE A 121 -8.36 0.26 -8.35
C PHE A 121 -7.22 1.18 -7.97
N ILE A 122 -7.49 2.12 -7.07
CA ILE A 122 -6.47 2.94 -6.40
C ILE A 122 -6.79 3.04 -4.89
N ALA A 123 -5.78 2.81 -4.06
CA ALA A 123 -5.81 3.08 -2.62
C ALA A 123 -4.64 3.96 -2.19
N ILE A 124 -4.88 4.81 -1.20
CA ILE A 124 -3.83 5.52 -0.47
C ILE A 124 -3.12 4.50 0.43
N ALA A 125 -1.79 4.55 0.45
CA ALA A 125 -0.92 3.68 1.21
C ALA A 125 0.02 4.50 2.12
N GLY A 126 0.99 3.82 2.74
CA GLY A 126 2.07 4.47 3.49
C GLY A 126 1.60 5.20 4.75
N SER A 127 2.27 6.30 5.09
CA SER A 127 2.03 7.03 6.33
C SER A 127 0.65 7.70 6.39
N MET A 128 0.11 8.12 5.24
CA MET A 128 -1.25 8.67 5.14
C MET A 128 -2.34 7.64 5.42
N ALA A 129 -2.11 6.39 5.00
CA ALA A 129 -3.02 5.31 5.30
C ALA A 129 -2.94 4.89 6.78
N SER A 130 -1.70 4.78 7.30
CA SER A 130 -1.42 4.33 8.67
C SER A 130 -1.73 5.38 9.75
N GLY A 131 -2.18 6.59 9.38
CA GLY A 131 -2.55 7.64 10.32
C GLY A 131 -1.36 8.38 10.95
N GLY A 132 -0.20 8.41 10.29
CA GLY A 132 1.03 9.04 10.79
C GLY A 132 1.65 10.00 9.75
N PHE A 133 0.83 10.85 9.14
CA PHE A 133 1.25 11.68 8.02
C PHE A 133 1.75 13.06 8.48
N SER A 134 2.98 13.38 8.12
CA SER A 134 3.57 14.71 8.30
C SER A 134 3.51 15.50 6.99
N GLU A 135 3.62 16.84 7.06
CA GLU A 135 3.69 17.63 5.82
C GLU A 135 4.82 17.13 4.94
N ASP A 136 5.99 16.82 5.47
CA ASP A 136 7.13 16.38 4.67
C ASP A 136 6.99 14.99 4.00
N ASP A 137 5.92 14.23 4.27
CA ASP A 137 5.69 12.90 3.69
C ASP A 137 5.14 12.97 2.24
N ASP A 138 5.46 11.94 1.45
CA ASP A 138 4.87 11.65 0.14
C ASP A 138 3.45 11.08 0.32
N ILE A 139 2.57 11.29 -0.66
CA ILE A 139 1.30 10.54 -0.79
C ILE A 139 1.59 9.27 -1.59
N ASP A 140 1.55 8.12 -0.93
CA ASP A 140 1.77 6.82 -1.55
C ASP A 140 0.47 6.22 -2.08
N PHE A 141 0.51 5.65 -3.29
CA PHE A 141 -0.62 4.94 -3.89
C PHE A 141 -0.28 3.50 -4.25
N ASN A 142 -1.18 2.59 -3.89
CA ASN A 142 -1.25 1.23 -4.40
C ASN A 142 -2.28 1.20 -5.55
N ILE A 143 -1.91 0.59 -6.68
CA ILE A 143 -2.75 0.61 -7.90
C ILE A 143 -2.88 -0.80 -8.46
N ILE A 144 -4.10 -1.18 -8.85
CA ILE A 144 -4.33 -2.38 -9.68
C ILE A 144 -4.81 -1.96 -11.06
N VAL A 145 -4.23 -2.55 -12.09
CA VAL A 145 -4.48 -2.21 -13.51
C VAL A 145 -4.88 -3.43 -14.33
N GLU A 146 -5.44 -3.20 -15.51
CA GLU A 146 -5.65 -4.23 -16.51
C GLU A 146 -4.31 -4.89 -16.91
N LYS A 147 -4.34 -6.20 -17.17
CA LYS A 147 -3.18 -6.95 -17.71
C LYS A 147 -2.63 -6.29 -18.98
N GLY A 148 -1.31 -6.16 -19.04
CA GLY A 148 -0.60 -5.53 -20.14
C GLY A 148 -0.74 -4.01 -20.17
N CYS A 149 -1.02 -3.37 -19.03
CA CYS A 149 -1.12 -1.91 -18.94
C CYS A 149 -0.23 -1.31 -17.82
N LYS A 150 0.58 -2.14 -17.15
CA LYS A 150 1.38 -1.76 -15.97
C LYS A 150 2.29 -0.56 -16.23
N TYR A 151 3.12 -0.58 -17.27
CA TYR A 151 4.11 0.47 -17.48
C TYR A 151 3.51 1.73 -18.08
N THR A 152 2.45 1.61 -18.89
CA THR A 152 1.70 2.75 -19.40
C THR A 152 1.05 3.53 -18.26
N VAL A 153 0.34 2.82 -17.38
CA VAL A 153 -0.25 3.43 -16.19
C VAL A 153 0.85 4.04 -15.33
N TYR A 154 1.90 3.28 -14.98
CA TYR A 154 3.01 3.78 -14.16
C TYR A 154 3.63 5.07 -14.71
N LEU A 155 3.98 5.11 -16.00
CA LEU A 155 4.57 6.30 -16.62
C LEU A 155 3.60 7.49 -16.59
N SER A 156 2.33 7.26 -16.93
CA SER A 156 1.33 8.33 -16.93
C SER A 156 1.08 8.90 -15.52
N GLY A 157 1.15 8.06 -14.48
CA GLY A 157 1.08 8.52 -13.09
C GLY A 157 2.33 9.25 -12.61
N ILE A 158 3.54 8.93 -13.13
CA ILE A 158 4.74 9.76 -12.90
C ILE A 158 4.56 11.15 -13.52
N LEU A 159 4.05 11.24 -14.76
CA LEU A 159 3.85 12.53 -15.41
C LEU A 159 2.82 13.37 -14.65
N LEU A 160 1.74 12.75 -14.17
CA LEU A 160 0.77 13.41 -13.32
C LEU A 160 1.35 13.83 -11.97
N SER A 161 2.17 12.99 -11.34
CA SER A 161 2.80 13.33 -10.06
C SER A 161 3.74 14.52 -10.20
N ILE A 162 4.49 14.62 -11.31
CA ILE A 162 5.32 15.79 -11.64
C ILE A 162 4.45 17.05 -11.77
N LYS A 163 3.30 16.98 -12.47
CA LYS A 163 2.35 18.11 -12.57
C LYS A 163 1.89 18.58 -11.19
N TYR A 164 1.52 17.67 -10.31
CA TYR A 164 1.07 17.99 -8.94
C TYR A 164 2.22 18.55 -8.09
N SER A 165 3.40 17.93 -8.13
CA SER A 165 4.60 18.45 -7.48
C SER A 165 4.92 19.87 -7.93
N ILE A 166 4.83 20.17 -9.24
CA ILE A 166 5.05 21.50 -9.81
C ILE A 166 4.05 22.53 -9.27
N ARG A 167 2.76 22.15 -9.17
CA ARG A 167 1.68 22.99 -8.65
C ARG A 167 1.85 23.30 -7.16
N HIS A 168 2.47 22.38 -6.41
CA HIS A 168 2.62 22.47 -4.95
C HIS A 168 4.09 22.68 -4.49
N ARG A 169 4.93 23.32 -5.33
CA ARG A 169 6.37 23.55 -5.05
C ARG A 169 6.70 24.36 -3.80
N LYS A 170 5.74 25.01 -3.16
CA LYS A 170 5.93 25.81 -1.92
C LYS A 170 5.91 24.99 -0.62
N LYS A 171 5.78 23.66 -0.71
CA LYS A 171 5.73 22.74 0.43
C LYS A 171 7.12 22.56 1.08
N PRO A 172 7.23 22.58 2.43
CA PRO A 172 8.47 22.18 3.13
C PRO A 172 8.86 20.74 2.74
N LEU A 173 10.17 20.45 2.76
CA LEU A 173 10.73 19.21 2.19
C LEU A 173 11.25 18.29 3.29
N ALA A 174 10.89 17.00 3.24
CA ALA A 174 11.66 15.94 3.89
C ALA A 174 13.09 15.95 3.32
N ARG A 175 14.07 16.32 4.17
CA ARG A 175 15.50 16.30 3.85
C ARG A 175 16.00 14.93 3.33
N LYS A 176 15.28 13.84 3.66
CA LYS A 176 15.60 12.44 3.30
C LYS A 176 15.08 11.99 1.92
N SER A 177 14.13 12.72 1.31
CA SER A 177 13.52 12.39 0.01
C SER A 177 13.94 13.33 -1.11
N ALA A 178 14.89 14.24 -0.84
CA ALA A 178 15.33 15.26 -1.78
C ALA A 178 15.97 14.64 -3.03
N THR A 179 15.21 14.56 -4.12
CA THR A 179 15.78 14.56 -5.47
C THR A 179 16.20 15.99 -5.82
N PRO A 180 17.41 16.22 -6.34
CA PRO A 180 17.98 17.57 -6.48
C PRO A 180 17.16 18.56 -7.33
N PHE A 181 16.13 18.11 -8.07
CA PHE A 181 15.44 18.92 -9.07
C PHE A 181 13.91 19.02 -8.91
N LEU A 182 13.26 18.18 -8.09
CA LEU A 182 11.80 18.26 -7.84
C LEU A 182 11.44 17.71 -6.46
N SER A 183 10.56 18.40 -5.74
CA SER A 183 9.89 17.88 -4.54
C SER A 183 8.96 16.74 -4.95
N LYS A 184 9.13 15.55 -4.38
CA LYS A 184 8.20 14.44 -4.63
C LYS A 184 7.01 14.63 -3.70
N LEU A 185 5.83 14.85 -4.26
CA LEU A 185 4.58 14.98 -3.49
C LEU A 185 3.80 13.68 -3.51
N ILE A 186 3.83 12.97 -4.63
CA ILE A 186 3.04 11.79 -4.91
C ILE A 186 3.96 10.67 -5.39
N CYS A 187 3.73 9.47 -4.87
CA CYS A 187 4.47 8.25 -5.14
C CYS A 187 3.50 7.15 -5.57
N ILE A 188 3.83 6.45 -6.66
CA ILE A 188 3.23 5.15 -6.94
C ILE A 188 4.07 4.15 -6.15
N ASN A 189 3.52 3.62 -5.06
CA ASN A 189 4.21 2.67 -4.18
C ASN A 189 4.36 1.33 -4.91
N VAL A 190 3.24 0.71 -5.27
CA VAL A 190 3.21 -0.56 -6.00
C VAL A 190 2.09 -0.55 -7.03
N ILE A 191 2.34 -1.23 -8.14
CA ILE A 191 1.38 -1.40 -9.22
C ILE A 191 1.28 -2.89 -9.55
N TRP A 192 0.07 -3.43 -9.41
CA TRP A 192 -0.25 -4.80 -9.77
C TRP A 192 -1.06 -4.83 -11.05
N GLU A 193 -0.84 -5.85 -11.87
CA GLU A 193 -1.82 -6.23 -12.86
C GLU A 193 -2.93 -7.05 -12.18
N ASP A 194 -4.15 -6.97 -12.71
CA ASP A 194 -5.34 -7.62 -12.14
C ASP A 194 -5.14 -9.12 -11.87
N TRP A 195 -4.53 -9.84 -12.81
CA TRP A 195 -4.22 -11.26 -12.69
C TRP A 195 -3.14 -11.59 -11.63
N GLU A 196 -2.36 -10.60 -11.18
CA GLU A 196 -1.44 -10.72 -10.05
C GLU A 196 -2.14 -10.50 -8.70
N SER A 197 -3.44 -10.13 -8.70
CA SER A 197 -4.25 -9.83 -7.49
C SER A 197 -5.45 -10.76 -7.31
N LEU A 198 -5.70 -11.67 -8.26
CA LEU A 198 -6.87 -12.56 -8.29
C LEU A 198 -6.46 -14.06 -8.36
N PRO A 199 -5.82 -14.63 -7.32
CA PRO A 199 -5.35 -14.04 -6.07
C PRO A 199 -3.97 -13.37 -6.20
N PHE A 200 -3.52 -12.73 -5.12
CA PHE A 200 -2.14 -12.27 -4.99
C PHE A 200 -1.16 -13.45 -5.01
N TRP A 201 -0.03 -13.28 -5.70
CA TRP A 201 1.07 -14.24 -5.70
C TRP A 201 1.74 -14.36 -4.34
N ARG A 202 1.99 -13.22 -3.70
CA ARG A 202 2.48 -13.14 -2.33
C ARG A 202 1.30 -13.21 -1.36
N GLN A 203 1.27 -14.26 -0.56
CA GLN A 203 0.24 -14.53 0.44
C GLN A 203 0.91 -14.69 1.80
N ASP A 204 1.29 -13.57 2.41
CA ASP A 204 1.93 -13.55 3.72
C ASP A 204 1.31 -12.47 4.62
N LYS A 205 1.61 -12.55 5.93
CA LYS A 205 1.09 -11.61 6.93
C LYS A 205 1.42 -10.14 6.63
N TYR A 206 2.51 -9.87 5.93
CA TYR A 206 2.93 -8.51 5.61
C TYR A 206 2.11 -7.92 4.48
N MET A 207 1.80 -8.73 3.46
CA MET A 207 0.86 -8.36 2.40
C MET A 207 -0.54 -8.18 2.97
N ALA A 208 -1.00 -9.08 3.85
CA ALA A 208 -2.29 -8.92 4.51
C ALA A 208 -2.37 -7.61 5.30
N TYR A 209 -1.30 -7.25 6.02
CA TYR A 209 -1.19 -6.00 6.75
C TYR A 209 -1.18 -4.76 5.83
N GLU A 210 -0.58 -4.83 4.64
CA GLU A 210 -0.66 -3.76 3.64
C GLU A 210 -2.08 -3.55 3.13
N LEU A 211 -2.78 -4.64 2.83
CA LEU A 211 -4.15 -4.61 2.31
C LEU A 211 -5.16 -4.15 3.36
N LEU A 212 -4.94 -4.49 4.64
CA LEU A 212 -5.75 -4.02 5.75
C LEU A 212 -5.57 -2.51 5.99
N ASN A 213 -4.33 -2.00 5.87
CA ASN A 213 -4.00 -0.61 6.19
C ASN A 213 -4.36 0.39 5.10
N GLN A 214 -4.40 -0.03 3.83
CA GLN A 214 -4.63 0.90 2.74
C GLN A 214 -6.03 1.50 2.80
N LYS A 215 -6.19 2.71 2.26
CA LYS A 215 -7.48 3.41 2.17
C LYS A 215 -7.97 3.42 0.72
N PRO A 216 -8.91 2.55 0.32
CA PRO A 216 -9.53 2.55 -1.00
C PRO A 216 -10.10 3.92 -1.38
N VAL A 217 -9.81 4.40 -2.59
CA VAL A 217 -10.33 5.68 -3.12
C VAL A 217 -11.10 5.49 -4.42
N PHE A 218 -10.62 4.60 -5.31
CA PHE A 218 -11.23 4.34 -6.61
C PHE A 218 -11.34 2.84 -6.86
N GLY A 219 -12.40 2.39 -7.55
CA GLY A 219 -12.51 1.00 -7.98
C GLY A 219 -13.01 0.00 -6.91
N LEU A 220 -13.77 0.46 -5.92
CA LEU A 220 -14.22 -0.37 -4.78
C LEU A 220 -14.95 -1.66 -5.20
N ARG A 221 -15.74 -1.63 -6.29
CA ARG A 221 -16.39 -2.85 -6.81
C ARG A 221 -15.38 -3.91 -7.23
N PHE A 222 -14.33 -3.52 -7.94
CA PHE A 222 -13.27 -4.44 -8.34
C PHE A 222 -12.47 -4.91 -7.13
N TYR A 223 -12.18 -4.01 -6.18
CA TYR A 223 -11.47 -4.38 -4.96
C TYR A 223 -12.21 -5.39 -4.10
N ARG A 224 -13.55 -5.34 -4.06
CA ARG A 224 -14.35 -6.39 -3.41
C ARG A 224 -14.09 -7.77 -4.04
N THR A 225 -14.02 -7.84 -5.37
CA THR A 225 -13.64 -9.08 -6.07
C THR A 225 -12.22 -9.51 -5.73
N VAL A 226 -11.27 -8.56 -5.62
CA VAL A 226 -9.91 -8.84 -5.16
C VAL A 226 -9.92 -9.47 -3.77
N ILE A 227 -10.57 -8.85 -2.78
CA ILE A 227 -10.64 -9.38 -1.42
C ILE A 227 -11.30 -10.77 -1.38
N GLN A 228 -12.40 -10.96 -2.12
CA GLN A 228 -13.09 -12.25 -2.20
C GLN A 228 -12.24 -13.37 -2.85
N SER A 229 -11.40 -13.04 -3.82
CA SER A 229 -10.48 -14.00 -4.43
C SER A 229 -9.29 -14.35 -3.53
N ASN A 230 -9.06 -13.61 -2.44
CA ASN A 230 -7.89 -13.77 -1.55
C ASN A 230 -8.30 -14.32 -0.18
N GLN A 231 -8.92 -15.50 -0.14
CA GLN A 231 -9.39 -16.16 1.10
C GLN A 231 -8.30 -16.37 2.17
N TRP A 232 -7.04 -16.47 1.75
CA TRP A 232 -5.90 -16.60 2.65
C TRP A 232 -5.78 -15.44 3.66
N LEU A 233 -6.37 -14.27 3.37
CA LEU A 233 -6.40 -13.12 4.26
C LEU A 233 -7.10 -13.41 5.58
N GLU A 234 -8.10 -14.29 5.60
CA GLU A 234 -8.81 -14.72 6.80
C GLU A 234 -7.87 -15.32 7.85
N THR A 235 -6.78 -15.94 7.41
CA THR A 235 -5.73 -16.50 8.27
C THR A 235 -5.02 -15.44 9.11
N TYR A 236 -5.04 -14.18 8.68
CA TYR A 236 -4.27 -13.10 9.32
C TYR A 236 -5.18 -12.01 9.88
N PHE A 237 -6.13 -11.53 9.07
CA PHE A 237 -7.00 -10.40 9.38
C PHE A 237 -8.41 -10.64 8.82
N PRO A 238 -9.24 -11.47 9.49
CA PRO A 238 -10.61 -11.73 9.05
C PRO A 238 -11.46 -10.45 8.97
N GLN A 239 -11.16 -9.43 9.78
CA GLN A 239 -11.86 -8.15 9.75
C GLN A 239 -11.71 -7.38 8.42
N ILE A 240 -10.76 -7.74 7.55
CA ILE A 240 -10.59 -7.09 6.25
C ILE A 240 -11.83 -7.25 5.35
N TYR A 241 -12.62 -8.30 5.57
CA TYR A 241 -13.87 -8.55 4.83
C TYR A 241 -15.00 -7.60 5.28
N ASP A 242 -14.92 -7.08 6.50
CA ASP A 242 -15.90 -6.16 7.09
C ASP A 242 -15.50 -4.69 6.89
N THR A 243 -14.20 -4.41 6.80
CA THR A 243 -13.62 -3.04 6.85
C THR A 243 -13.91 -2.20 5.60
N HIS A 244 -14.38 -2.81 4.52
CA HIS A 244 -14.57 -2.14 3.24
C HIS A 244 -16.05 -2.04 2.86
N GLU A 245 -16.82 -1.32 3.67
CA GLU A 245 -18.15 -0.87 3.26
C GLU A 245 -18.02 -0.05 1.97
N ILE A 246 -18.65 -0.53 0.90
CA ILE A 246 -18.73 0.22 -0.35
C ILE A 246 -19.65 1.42 -0.08
N PRO A 247 -19.17 2.66 -0.26
CA PRO A 247 -20.05 3.82 -0.13
C PRO A 247 -21.29 3.61 -1.01
N ALA A 248 -22.48 3.87 -0.47
CA ALA A 248 -23.75 3.68 -1.16
C ALA A 248 -23.80 4.40 -2.53
N ARG A 249 -22.97 5.43 -2.73
CA ARG A 249 -22.71 6.07 -4.01
C ARG A 249 -21.23 6.00 -4.36
N ILE A 250 -20.91 5.21 -5.38
CA ILE A 250 -19.65 5.33 -6.11
C ILE A 250 -19.88 6.40 -7.17
N THR A 251 -19.20 7.54 -7.07
CA THR A 251 -19.19 8.52 -8.16
C THR A 251 -18.40 7.93 -9.32
N PRO A 252 -19.02 7.68 -10.49
CA PRO A 252 -18.27 7.25 -11.66
C PRO A 252 -17.33 8.38 -12.06
N VAL A 253 -16.05 8.07 -12.26
CA VAL A 253 -15.10 9.02 -12.83
C VAL A 253 -15.30 9.00 -14.34
N PRO A 254 -15.76 10.09 -14.97
CA PRO A 254 -15.96 10.12 -16.41
C PRO A 254 -14.62 10.03 -17.12
N THR A 255 -14.54 9.21 -18.17
CA THR A 255 -13.33 9.11 -18.98
C THR A 255 -13.15 10.36 -19.83
N SER A 256 -12.00 11.01 -19.70
CA SER A 256 -11.60 12.16 -20.51
C SER A 256 -11.43 11.77 -21.99
N LEU A 257 -11.32 12.78 -22.87
CA LEU A 257 -11.02 12.53 -24.29
C LEU A 257 -9.69 11.78 -24.46
N ALA A 258 -8.65 12.17 -23.70
CA ALA A 258 -7.37 11.48 -23.70
C ALA A 258 -7.51 10.01 -23.31
N GLY A 259 -8.30 9.71 -22.27
CA GLY A 259 -8.57 8.33 -21.86
C GLY A 259 -9.31 7.51 -22.91
N ARG A 260 -10.29 8.11 -23.61
CA ARG A 260 -10.99 7.46 -24.73
C ARG A 260 -10.04 7.15 -25.89
N LEU A 261 -9.16 8.08 -26.25
CA LEU A 261 -8.14 7.87 -27.27
C LEU A 261 -7.13 6.80 -26.87
N MET A 262 -6.67 6.79 -25.62
CA MET A 262 -5.79 5.73 -25.11
C MET A 262 -6.48 4.36 -25.17
N ARG A 263 -7.76 4.27 -24.77
CA ARG A 263 -8.53 3.02 -24.87
C ARG A 263 -8.64 2.53 -26.31
N LEU A 264 -8.86 3.45 -27.26
CA LEU A 264 -8.90 3.12 -28.69
C LEU A 264 -7.54 2.66 -29.21
N PHE A 265 -6.44 3.32 -28.85
CA PHE A 265 -5.10 2.89 -29.25
C PHE A 265 -4.78 1.48 -28.70
N TYR A 266 -5.15 1.21 -27.45
CA TYR A 266 -4.93 -0.09 -26.80
C TYR A 266 -5.92 -1.17 -27.23
N SER A 267 -6.94 -0.85 -28.05
CA SER A 267 -7.83 -1.87 -28.61
C SER A 267 -7.11 -2.74 -29.65
N ASN A 268 -5.98 -2.26 -30.20
CA ASN A 268 -5.09 -3.03 -31.05
C ASN A 268 -3.98 -3.68 -30.22
N ARG A 269 -3.87 -5.01 -30.26
CA ARG A 269 -2.89 -5.79 -29.48
C ARG A 269 -1.43 -5.46 -29.80
N THR A 270 -1.13 -5.20 -31.06
CA THR A 270 0.23 -4.83 -31.48
C THR A 270 0.60 -3.44 -30.97
N ALA A 271 -0.35 -2.50 -31.09
CA ALA A 271 -0.18 -1.14 -30.59
C ALA A 271 -0.01 -1.10 -29.06
N SER A 272 -0.85 -1.84 -28.31
CA SER A 272 -0.73 -1.92 -26.85
C SER A 272 0.57 -2.57 -26.40
N SER A 273 1.00 -3.67 -27.04
CA SER A 273 2.27 -4.32 -26.73
C SER A 273 3.46 -3.40 -27.02
N PHE A 274 3.41 -2.62 -28.10
CA PHE A 274 4.44 -1.65 -28.42
C PHE A 274 4.46 -0.48 -27.43
N GLY A 275 3.28 0.06 -27.10
CA GLY A 275 3.10 1.12 -26.10
C GLY A 275 3.70 0.72 -24.74
N GLU A 276 3.31 -0.45 -24.23
CA GLU A 276 3.89 -1.00 -22.99
C GLU A 276 5.41 -1.13 -23.03
N MET A 277 5.95 -1.64 -24.14
CA MET A 277 7.40 -1.78 -24.30
C MET A 277 8.12 -0.42 -24.23
N VAL A 278 7.57 0.58 -24.91
CA VAL A 278 8.10 1.95 -24.91
C VAL A 278 8.02 2.55 -23.51
N CYS A 279 6.84 2.48 -22.87
CA CYS A 279 6.65 2.98 -21.51
C CYS A 279 7.60 2.30 -20.53
N ARG A 280 7.79 0.98 -20.62
CA ARG A 280 8.76 0.25 -19.80
C ARG A 280 10.18 0.78 -19.97
N LYS A 281 10.63 0.99 -21.21
CA LYS A 281 11.98 1.51 -21.51
C LYS A 281 12.17 2.92 -20.93
N VAL A 282 11.19 3.81 -21.14
CA VAL A 282 11.24 5.19 -20.61
C VAL A 282 11.27 5.17 -19.09
N SER A 283 10.35 4.46 -18.45
CA SER A 283 10.29 4.34 -16.99
C SER A 283 11.58 3.74 -16.42
N TYR A 284 12.20 2.78 -17.10
CA TYR A 284 13.47 2.20 -16.69
C TYR A 284 14.62 3.22 -16.75
N VAL A 285 14.69 4.05 -17.80
CA VAL A 285 15.69 5.13 -17.90
C VAL A 285 15.50 6.14 -16.78
N LEU A 286 14.26 6.58 -16.52
CA LEU A 286 13.94 7.49 -15.41
C LEU A 286 14.36 6.89 -14.06
N TRP A 287 14.06 5.61 -13.85
CA TRP A 287 14.48 4.89 -12.64
C TRP A 287 16.01 4.85 -12.50
N ARG A 288 16.76 4.58 -13.58
CA ARG A 288 18.24 4.59 -13.56
C ARG A 288 18.81 5.96 -13.23
N ILE A 289 18.21 7.04 -13.75
CA ILE A 289 18.62 8.41 -13.42
C ILE A 289 18.43 8.67 -11.92
N VAL A 290 17.31 8.24 -11.35
CA VAL A 290 17.04 8.37 -9.91
C VAL A 290 18.06 7.57 -9.10
N GLN A 291 18.33 6.30 -9.45
CA GLN A 291 19.35 5.50 -8.74
C GLN A 291 20.74 6.13 -8.84
N PHE A 292 21.11 6.62 -10.04
CA PHE A 292 22.38 7.32 -10.23
C PHE A 292 22.49 8.56 -9.35
N SER A 293 21.40 9.33 -9.18
CA SER A 293 21.40 10.50 -8.28
C SER A 293 21.59 10.12 -6.80
N ARG A 294 21.24 8.90 -6.40
CA ARG A 294 21.33 8.38 -5.02
C ARG A 294 22.64 7.67 -4.70
N ARG A 295 23.52 7.46 -5.70
CA ARG A 295 24.73 6.61 -5.58
C ARG A 295 25.69 6.97 -4.44
N ASN A 296 25.71 8.23 -4.03
CA ASN A 296 26.59 8.73 -2.95
C ASN A 296 25.87 8.86 -1.60
N ASN A 297 24.65 8.34 -1.46
CA ASN A 297 23.86 8.40 -0.23
C ASN A 297 23.55 6.97 0.27
N PRO A 298 24.29 6.46 1.28
CA PRO A 298 24.13 5.09 1.76
C PRO A 298 22.74 4.84 2.36
N ASP A 299 22.15 5.82 3.05
CA ASP A 299 20.82 5.70 3.64
C ASP A 299 19.73 5.58 2.57
N ALA A 300 19.86 6.35 1.48
CA ALA A 300 18.93 6.27 0.36
C ALA A 300 18.99 4.90 -0.34
N LEU A 301 20.19 4.33 -0.50
CA LEU A 301 20.39 3.00 -1.07
C LEU A 301 19.87 1.90 -0.14
N ALA A 302 20.07 2.01 1.17
CA ALA A 302 19.51 1.10 2.16
C ALA A 302 17.97 1.11 2.10
N ARG A 303 17.36 2.30 2.00
CA ARG A 303 15.89 2.42 1.87
C ARG A 303 15.37 1.84 0.56
N VAL A 304 16.06 2.02 -0.57
CA VAL A 304 15.68 1.39 -1.85
C VAL A 304 15.69 -0.13 -1.73
N ARG A 305 16.75 -0.71 -1.13
CA ARG A 305 16.85 -2.16 -0.92
C ARG A 305 15.71 -2.66 -0.03
N LEU A 306 15.45 -1.99 1.09
CA LEU A 306 14.35 -2.34 1.99
C LEU A 306 12.99 -2.32 1.27
N VAL A 307 12.70 -1.27 0.50
CA VAL A 307 11.44 -1.16 -0.25
C VAL A 307 11.33 -2.25 -1.31
N ASN A 308 12.40 -2.55 -2.05
CA ASN A 308 12.40 -3.62 -3.03
C ASN A 308 12.12 -4.98 -2.39
N GLU A 309 12.77 -5.30 -1.25
CA GLU A 309 12.50 -6.53 -0.50
C GLU A 309 11.05 -6.60 -0.01
N MET A 310 10.51 -5.48 0.49
CA MET A 310 9.10 -5.43 0.90
C MET A 310 8.14 -5.60 -0.27
N GLN A 311 8.53 -5.27 -1.50
CA GLN A 311 7.67 -5.33 -2.68
C GLN A 311 7.79 -6.63 -3.46
N LYS A 312 8.79 -7.49 -3.21
CA LYS A 312 8.93 -8.79 -3.91
C LYS A 312 7.64 -9.61 -3.84
N PRO A 313 7.19 -10.23 -4.94
CA PRO A 313 7.79 -10.29 -6.28
C PRO A 313 7.39 -9.12 -7.23
N TYR A 314 6.71 -8.10 -6.74
CA TYR A 314 6.09 -7.03 -7.53
C TYR A 314 6.97 -5.80 -7.76
N SER A 315 8.25 -5.85 -7.39
CA SER A 315 9.16 -4.73 -7.61
C SER A 315 9.25 -4.41 -9.11
N LEU A 316 9.01 -3.15 -9.46
CA LEU A 316 8.74 -2.74 -10.84
C LEU A 316 9.87 -3.10 -11.84
N PHE A 317 11.11 -3.07 -11.36
CA PHE A 317 12.31 -3.40 -12.13
C PHE A 317 13.18 -4.49 -11.48
N GLY A 318 12.66 -5.23 -10.49
CA GLY A 318 13.34 -6.37 -9.87
C GLY A 318 14.58 -6.02 -9.03
N ASP A 319 15.46 -7.02 -8.85
CA ASP A 319 16.72 -6.95 -8.09
C ASP A 319 17.85 -6.18 -8.79
N ARG A 320 17.56 -5.40 -9.84
CA ARG A 320 18.58 -4.75 -10.67
C ARG A 320 19.16 -3.46 -10.06
N VAL A 321 19.30 -3.42 -8.73
CA VAL A 321 19.93 -2.32 -7.98
C VAL A 321 21.44 -2.46 -8.04
#